data_AF-A0A924V5T1-F1
#
_entry.id   AF-A0A924V5T1-F1
#
_cell.length_a   1.000
_cell.length_b   1.000
_cell.length_c   1.000
_cell.angle_alpha   90.00
_cell.angle_beta   90.00
_cell.angle_gamma   90.00
#
_symmetry.space_group_name_H-M   'P 1'
#
loop_
_entity.id
_entity.type
_entity.pdbx_description
1 polymer ?
#
loop_
_entity_poly.entity_id
_entity_poly.type
_entity_poly.pdbx_seq_one_letter_code
_entity_poly.pdbx_strand_id
1 'polypeptide(L)'
;MNLNSEITSAIKNSAPLKYAIVKNAQVVKSLPDDKNGPLHQRWIMEIENGITITVFHNVDIAERVPVTVGSRLTVAGELEYGDKWKDPIMHWTHDDPQNRRKAGYVILNGTTYGHATGP
;
A
#
# COMPACT_ATOMS: atom_id res chain seq x y z
N MET A 1 8.00 5.39 18.94
CA MET A 1 7.95 5.97 17.58
C MET A 1 6.63 5.57 16.95
N ASN A 2 5.85 6.53 16.45
CA ASN A 2 4.68 6.25 15.62
C ASN A 2 5.23 5.70 14.28
N LEU A 3 4.97 4.45 13.90
CA LEU A 3 5.52 3.89 12.65
C LEU A 3 5.12 4.70 11.42
N ASN A 4 3.98 5.39 11.47
CA ASN A 4 3.55 6.27 10.38
C ASN A 4 4.37 7.57 10.31
N SER A 5 5.19 7.90 11.32
CA SER A 5 6.01 9.13 11.31
C SER A 5 7.12 9.11 10.27
N GLU A 6 7.76 7.95 10.06
CA GLU A 6 8.78 7.79 9.02
C GLU A 6 8.16 7.97 7.63
N ILE A 7 7.02 7.32 7.38
CA ILE A 7 6.29 7.40 6.10
C ILE A 7 5.82 8.84 5.85
N THR A 8 5.24 9.48 6.86
CA THR A 8 4.82 10.89 6.79
C THR A 8 6.00 11.82 6.48
N SER A 9 7.16 11.55 7.07
CA SER A 9 8.37 12.34 6.82
C SER A 9 8.91 12.11 5.42
N ALA A 10 8.91 10.86 4.93
CA ALA A 10 9.29 10.54 3.56
C ALA A 10 8.37 11.23 2.55
N ILE A 11 7.05 11.19 2.77
CA ILE A 11 6.08 11.88 1.92
C ILE A 11 6.34 13.39 1.91
N LYS A 12 6.49 14.04 3.08
CA LYS A 12 6.75 15.48 3.15
C LYS A 12 8.03 15.91 2.42
N ASN A 13 9.01 15.02 2.31
CA ASN A 13 10.28 15.26 1.62
C ASN A 13 10.31 14.70 0.20
N SER A 14 9.18 14.25 -0.35
CA SER A 14 9.08 13.63 -1.67
C SER A 14 10.08 12.47 -1.88
N ALA A 15 10.30 11.69 -0.81
CA ALA A 15 11.29 10.62 -0.79
C ALA A 15 10.61 9.24 -0.92
N PRO A 16 11.10 8.35 -1.80
CA PRO A 16 10.63 6.98 -1.88
C PRO A 16 11.16 6.14 -0.71
N LEU A 17 10.43 5.09 -0.33
CA LEU A 17 10.89 4.07 0.61
C LEU A 17 10.82 2.69 -0.05
N LYS A 18 11.94 1.96 -0.03
CA LYS A 18 12.03 0.59 -0.57
C LYS A 18 11.24 -0.45 0.22
N TYR A 19 10.82 -0.10 1.43
CA TYR A 19 9.88 -0.87 2.20
C TYR A 19 9.28 0.01 3.29
N ALA A 20 7.96 0.02 3.40
CA ALA A 20 7.21 0.76 4.40
C ALA A 20 6.07 -0.10 4.93
N ILE A 21 5.72 0.08 6.21
CA ILE A 21 4.54 -0.53 6.84
C ILE A 21 3.65 0.59 7.36
N VAL A 22 2.56 0.85 6.64
CA VAL A 22 1.52 1.79 7.05
C VAL A 22 0.53 1.04 7.95
N LYS A 23 0.40 1.46 9.21
CA LYS A 23 -0.54 0.83 10.14
C LYS A 23 -1.79 1.68 10.34
N ASN A 24 -2.92 1.00 10.55
CA ASN A 24 -4.20 1.63 10.91
C ASN A 24 -4.67 2.71 9.91
N ALA A 25 -4.37 2.53 8.63
CA ALA A 25 -4.84 3.42 7.59
C ALA A 25 -6.32 3.17 7.28
N GLN A 26 -7.06 4.23 7.00
CA GLN A 26 -8.47 4.14 6.64
C GLN A 26 -8.65 4.31 5.13
N VAL A 27 -9.36 3.40 4.49
CA VAL A 27 -9.77 3.56 3.09
C VAL A 27 -10.75 4.71 2.98
N VAL A 28 -10.38 5.77 2.26
CA VAL A 28 -11.22 6.94 2.05
C VAL A 28 -11.89 6.94 0.67
N LYS A 29 -11.34 6.18 -0.29
CA LYS A 29 -11.90 6.07 -1.63
C LYS A 29 -11.55 4.74 -2.29
N SER A 30 -12.52 4.09 -2.92
CA SER A 30 -12.27 3.01 -3.87
C SER A 30 -12.13 3.59 -5.28
N LEU A 31 -11.16 3.09 -6.06
CA LEU A 31 -10.93 3.52 -7.43
C LEU A 31 -11.24 2.36 -8.39
N PRO A 32 -11.60 2.64 -9.66
CA PRO A 32 -11.69 1.59 -10.67
C PRO A 32 -10.36 0.86 -10.79
N ASP A 33 -10.42 -0.45 -11.04
CA ASP A 33 -9.23 -1.24 -11.32
C ASP A 33 -8.43 -0.62 -12.48
N ASP A 34 -7.12 -0.66 -12.36
CA ASP A 34 -6.24 -0.36 -13.47
C ASP A 34 -6.00 -1.63 -14.30
N LYS A 35 -6.26 -1.52 -15.60
CA LYS A 35 -6.19 -2.62 -16.56
C LYS A 35 -5.11 -2.38 -17.63
N ASN A 36 -4.30 -1.33 -17.48
CA ASN A 36 -3.22 -1.02 -18.41
C ASN A 36 -1.96 -1.82 -18.05
N GLY A 37 -1.96 -3.11 -18.36
CA GLY A 37 -0.94 -4.06 -17.93
C GLY A 37 -1.53 -5.08 -16.96
N PRO A 38 -0.76 -5.56 -15.96
CA PRO A 38 -1.31 -6.43 -14.92
C PRO A 38 -2.50 -5.77 -14.23
N LEU A 39 -3.50 -6.57 -13.86
CA LEU A 39 -4.71 -6.09 -13.23
C LEU A 39 -4.41 -5.60 -11.81
N HIS A 40 -4.57 -4.30 -11.56
CA HIS A 40 -4.40 -3.73 -10.23
C HIS A 40 -5.73 -3.27 -9.66
N GLN A 41 -6.07 -3.78 -8.48
CA GLN A 41 -7.05 -3.15 -7.61
C GLN A 41 -6.44 -1.86 -7.04
N ARG A 42 -7.24 -0.78 -6.99
CA ARG A 42 -6.78 0.51 -6.47
C ARG A 42 -7.72 1.09 -5.42
N TRP A 43 -7.14 1.72 -4.42
CA TRP A 43 -7.87 2.52 -3.43
C TRP A 43 -6.98 3.62 -2.88
N ILE A 44 -7.59 4.63 -2.28
CA ILE A 44 -6.89 5.69 -1.55
C ILE A 44 -7.14 5.43 -0.07
N MET A 45 -6.06 5.46 0.71
CA MET A 45 -6.12 5.38 2.17
C MET A 45 -5.53 6.65 2.79
N GLU A 46 -6.16 7.13 3.87
CA GLU A 46 -5.62 8.17 4.72
C GLU A 46 -4.83 7.52 5.86
N ILE A 47 -3.62 8.05 6.10
CA ILE A 47 -2.69 7.50 7.11
C ILE A 47 -2.60 8.38 8.36
N GLU A 48 -2.67 9.70 8.20
CA GLU A 48 -2.61 10.69 9.28
C GLU A 48 -2.84 12.12 8.72
N ASN A 49 -3.62 12.94 9.42
CA ASN A 49 -3.77 14.39 9.14
C ASN A 49 -4.01 14.76 7.66
N GLY A 50 -4.88 14.03 6.96
CA GLY A 50 -5.17 14.27 5.55
C GLY A 50 -4.10 13.79 4.56
N ILE A 51 -3.01 13.17 5.03
CA ILE A 51 -2.03 12.52 4.16
C ILE A 51 -2.63 11.24 3.61
N THR A 52 -2.71 11.16 2.29
CA THR A 52 -3.25 10.01 1.58
C THR A 52 -2.19 9.30 0.75
N ILE A 53 -2.34 7.99 0.61
CA ILE A 53 -1.55 7.13 -0.27
C ILE A 53 -2.51 6.38 -1.18
N THR A 54 -2.20 6.34 -2.48
CA THR A 54 -2.91 5.47 -3.43
C THR A 54 -2.25 4.10 -3.46
N VAL A 55 -3.00 3.04 -3.16
CA VAL A 55 -2.50 1.67 -3.22
C VAL A 55 -2.78 1.07 -4.59
N PHE A 56 -1.77 0.41 -5.17
CA PHE A 56 -1.86 -0.45 -6.34
C PHE A 56 -1.58 -1.88 -5.89
N HIS A 57 -2.62 -2.72 -5.87
CA HIS A 57 -2.53 -4.12 -5.48
C HIS A 57 -2.77 -5.01 -6.68
N ASN A 58 -1.74 -5.72 -7.12
CA ASN A 58 -1.82 -6.60 -8.29
C ASN A 58 -2.62 -7.86 -7.95
N VAL A 59 -3.80 -8.00 -8.54
CA VAL A 59 -4.71 -9.12 -8.29
C VAL A 59 -4.53 -10.29 -9.26
N ASP A 60 -3.62 -10.16 -10.24
CA ASP A 60 -3.22 -11.31 -11.07
C ASP A 60 -2.34 -12.30 -10.28
N ILE A 61 -1.65 -11.82 -9.24
CA ILE A 61 -0.69 -12.59 -8.44
C ILE A 61 -1.00 -12.63 -6.95
N ALA A 62 -2.03 -11.92 -6.50
CA ALA A 62 -2.50 -11.94 -5.12
C ALA A 62 -4.04 -11.91 -5.07
N GLU A 63 -4.60 -12.40 -3.98
CA GLU A 63 -6.04 -12.36 -3.77
C GLU A 63 -6.55 -10.91 -3.67
N ARG A 64 -7.64 -10.60 -4.37
CA ARG A 64 -8.32 -9.31 -4.24
C ARG A 64 -8.69 -9.05 -2.78
N VAL A 65 -8.32 -7.88 -2.28
CA VAL A 65 -8.67 -7.47 -0.93
C VAL A 65 -10.10 -6.93 -0.92
N PRO A 66 -11.01 -7.41 -0.06
CA PRO A 66 -12.40 -6.94 0.01
C PRO A 66 -12.51 -5.61 0.80
N VAL A 67 -11.69 -4.63 0.42
CA VAL A 67 -11.71 -3.29 1.01
C VAL A 67 -12.99 -2.54 0.64
N THR A 68 -13.52 -1.79 1.59
CA THR A 68 -14.62 -0.84 1.40
C THR A 68 -14.22 0.51 1.98
N VAL A 69 -14.91 1.59 1.58
CA VAL A 69 -14.68 2.90 2.20
C VAL A 69 -15.01 2.78 3.69
N GLY A 70 -14.08 3.23 4.53
CA GLY A 70 -14.13 3.09 5.98
C GLY A 70 -13.34 1.90 6.55
N SER A 71 -12.93 0.92 5.71
CA SER A 71 -12.08 -0.19 6.15
C SER A 71 -10.78 0.32 6.77
N ARG A 72 -10.38 -0.26 7.91
CA ARG A 72 -9.06 -0.04 8.52
C ARG A 72 -8.14 -1.20 8.23
N LEU A 73 -6.93 -0.87 7.81
CA LEU A 73 -5.98 -1.86 7.30
C LEU A 73 -4.53 -1.50 7.62
N THR A 74 -3.68 -2.52 7.57
CA THR A 74 -2.22 -2.36 7.53
C THR A 74 -1.73 -2.74 6.14
N VAL A 75 -0.88 -1.91 5.54
CA VAL A 75 -0.29 -2.20 4.23
C VAL A 75 1.22 -2.17 4.35
N ALA A 76 1.87 -3.19 3.80
CA ALA A 76 3.30 -3.23 3.61
C ALA A 76 3.64 -3.29 2.12
N GLY A 77 4.65 -2.53 1.70
CA GLY A 77 5.10 -2.49 0.31
C GLY A 77 6.15 -1.41 0.06
N GLU A 78 6.40 -1.12 -1.21
CA GLU A 78 7.25 0.00 -1.64
C GLU A 78 6.42 1.29 -1.69
N LEU A 79 6.95 2.38 -1.13
CA LEU A 79 6.38 3.72 -1.27
C LEU A 79 7.12 4.47 -2.38
N GLU A 80 6.41 4.93 -3.39
CA GLU A 80 6.95 5.85 -4.38
C GLU A 80 6.27 7.21 -4.27
N TYR A 81 7.10 8.26 -4.30
CA TYR A 81 6.68 9.64 -4.39
C TYR A 81 7.81 10.47 -5.00
N GLY A 82 7.48 11.57 -5.69
CA GLY A 82 8.45 12.42 -6.39
C GLY A 82 8.25 12.43 -7.90
N ASP A 83 9.32 12.60 -8.68
CA ASP A 83 9.28 12.98 -10.11
C ASP A 83 8.38 12.10 -11.01
N LYS A 84 8.18 10.83 -10.65
CA LYS A 84 7.34 9.89 -11.41
C LYS A 84 5.85 9.95 -11.04
N TRP A 85 5.50 10.38 -9.83
CA TRP A 85 4.15 10.30 -9.28
C TRP A 85 3.75 11.61 -8.63
N LYS A 86 2.64 12.19 -9.09
CA LYS A 86 2.09 13.43 -8.52
C LYS A 86 1.58 13.27 -7.09
N ASP A 87 1.18 12.05 -6.73
CA ASP A 87 0.68 11.67 -5.42
C ASP A 87 1.48 10.48 -4.87
N PRO A 88 1.61 10.31 -3.54
CA PRO A 88 2.24 9.13 -2.98
C PRO A 88 1.49 7.86 -3.37
N ILE A 89 2.22 6.87 -3.88
CA ILE A 89 1.66 5.56 -4.22
C ILE A 89 2.37 4.46 -3.45
N MET A 90 1.63 3.40 -3.16
CA MET A 90 2.18 2.17 -2.58
C MET A 90 1.88 0.99 -3.50
N HIS A 91 2.92 0.25 -3.84
CA HIS A 91 2.88 -0.93 -4.72
C HIS A 91 3.71 -2.06 -4.11
N TRP A 92 3.80 -3.20 -4.80
CA TRP A 92 4.38 -4.43 -4.24
C TRP A 92 3.75 -4.81 -2.91
N THR A 93 2.42 -4.69 -2.82
CA THR A 93 1.63 -5.02 -1.63
C THR A 93 1.25 -6.50 -1.57
N HIS A 94 2.13 -7.33 -2.12
CA HIS A 94 2.00 -8.77 -2.31
C HIS A 94 3.39 -9.41 -2.37
N ASP A 95 3.43 -10.72 -2.55
CA ASP A 95 4.67 -11.48 -2.68
C ASP A 95 5.36 -11.19 -4.00
N ASP A 96 6.67 -11.00 -3.99
CA ASP A 96 7.42 -11.02 -5.25
C ASP A 96 7.58 -12.47 -5.72
N PRO A 97 6.98 -12.89 -6.84
CA PRO A 97 7.09 -14.27 -7.32
C PRO A 97 8.54 -14.67 -7.64
N GLN A 98 9.43 -13.68 -7.82
CA GLN A 98 10.86 -13.88 -8.09
C GLN A 98 11.73 -13.71 -6.84
N ASN A 99 11.13 -13.39 -5.68
CA ASN A 99 11.80 -13.20 -4.39
C ASN A 99 13.02 -12.24 -4.45
N ARG A 100 12.92 -11.17 -5.25
CA ARG A 100 14.00 -10.17 -5.42
C ARG A 100 13.89 -9.00 -4.46
N ARG A 101 12.72 -8.84 -3.84
CA ARG A 101 12.42 -7.80 -2.85
C ARG A 101 11.62 -8.39 -1.70
N LYS A 102 11.62 -7.66 -0.58
CA LYS A 102 10.82 -8.02 0.59
C LYS A 102 9.33 -8.07 0.21
N ALA A 103 8.66 -9.16 0.58
CA ALA A 103 7.24 -9.35 0.30
C ALA A 103 6.40 -8.27 1.00
N GLY A 104 5.43 -7.73 0.28
CA GLY A 104 4.40 -6.87 0.85
C GLY A 104 3.13 -7.64 1.15
N TYR A 105 2.19 -6.96 1.80
CA TYR A 105 0.92 -7.55 2.20
C TYR A 105 -0.10 -6.48 2.54
N VAL A 106 -1.37 -6.89 2.60
CA VAL A 106 -2.47 -6.12 3.17
C VAL A 106 -3.10 -6.94 4.30
N ILE A 107 -3.24 -6.35 5.50
CA ILE A 107 -3.99 -6.96 6.60
C ILE A 107 -5.31 -6.20 6.75
N LEU A 108 -6.42 -6.92 6.59
CA LEU A 108 -7.78 -6.43 6.78
C LEU A 108 -8.49 -7.37 7.77
N ASN A 109 -8.96 -6.84 8.89
CA ASN A 109 -9.69 -7.60 9.92
C ASN A 109 -8.99 -8.90 10.39
N GLY A 110 -7.65 -8.89 10.43
CA GLY A 110 -6.84 -10.05 10.81
C GLY A 110 -6.53 -11.03 9.67
N THR A 111 -7.16 -10.86 8.50
CA THR A 111 -6.82 -11.62 7.29
C THR A 111 -5.70 -10.94 6.53
N THR A 112 -4.68 -11.70 6.16
CA THR A 112 -3.55 -11.24 5.35
C THR A 112 -3.74 -11.62 3.89
N TYR A 113 -3.58 -10.65 3.00
CA TYR A 113 -3.57 -10.79 1.55
C TYR A 113 -2.14 -10.52 1.07
N GLY A 114 -1.48 -11.52 0.47
CA GLY A 114 -0.01 -11.58 0.33
C GLY A 114 0.65 -12.29 1.51
N HIS A 115 1.98 -12.24 1.63
CA HIS A 115 2.72 -12.91 2.69
C HIS A 115 3.20 -11.94 3.77
N ALA A 116 2.58 -12.03 4.93
CA ALA A 116 3.15 -11.48 6.15
C ALA A 116 4.15 -12.50 6.72
N THR A 117 5.39 -12.52 6.23
CA THR A 117 6.45 -13.07 7.07
C THR A 117 6.63 -12.12 8.25
N GLY A 118 6.20 -12.56 9.43
CA GLY A 118 6.73 -12.03 10.68
C GLY A 118 8.26 -12.22 10.73
N PRO A 119 8.96 -11.45 11.58
CA PRO A 119 10.41 -11.46 11.70
C PRO A 119 11.00 -12.86 11.96
#